data_AF-A0A2M6RAQ0-F1
#
_entry.id   AF-A0A2M6RAQ0-F1
#
_cell.length_a   1.000
_cell.length_b   1.000
_cell.length_c   1.000
_cell.angle_alpha   90.00
_cell.angle_beta   90.00
_cell.angle_gamma   90.00
#
_symmetry.space_group_name_H-M   'P 1'
#
loop_
_entity.id
_entity.type
_entity.pdbx_description
1 polymer ?
#
loop_
_entity_poly.entity_id
_entity_poly.type
_entity_poly.pdbx_seq_one_letter_code
_entity_poly.pdbx_strand_id
1 'polypeptide(L)'
;MTPSDWIVFGLVQGAMVATAFWEAYIEGPEGWAKNQVGWKIKMGSFTYTAYHFWLYWVMIPLLLAIPFALIGWDTHLFWVLVFAYLLGTTVEDFMWFVVNPVYPFSKFNAQGTPWHQWVSVGKLQIPVFYIVRIIGALIVYSMFLI
;
A
#
# COMPACT_ATOMS: atom_id res chain seq x y z
N MET A 1 10.30 -0.61 -19.49
CA MET A 1 9.36 0.52 -19.25
C MET A 1 9.67 1.73 -20.13
N THR A 2 8.65 2.32 -20.74
CA THR A 2 8.68 3.53 -21.57
C THR A 2 8.47 4.82 -20.74
N PRO A 3 8.69 6.02 -21.30
CA PRO A 3 8.36 7.28 -20.60
C PRO A 3 6.90 7.37 -20.16
N SER A 4 5.96 6.88 -20.97
CA SER A 4 4.53 6.86 -20.62
C SER A 4 4.24 5.94 -19.43
N ASP A 5 4.92 4.80 -19.34
CA ASP A 5 4.78 3.88 -18.21
C ASP A 5 5.21 4.55 -16.89
N TRP A 6 6.28 5.35 -16.92
CA TRP A 6 6.73 6.09 -15.75
C TRP A 6 5.77 7.21 -15.34
N ILE A 7 5.06 7.82 -16.28
CA ILE A 7 3.99 8.78 -15.99
C ILE A 7 2.84 8.06 -15.28
N VAL A 8 2.39 6.90 -15.80
CA VAL A 8 1.35 6.08 -15.16
C VAL A 8 1.78 5.68 -13.75
N PHE A 9 3.01 5.17 -13.59
CA PHE A 9 3.58 4.83 -12.30
C PHE A 9 3.53 6.03 -11.34
N GLY A 10 4.00 7.20 -11.77
CA GLY A 10 4.00 8.42 -10.96
C GLY A 10 2.61 8.88 -10.54
N LEU A 11 1.62 8.79 -11.43
CA LEU A 11 0.22 9.10 -11.11
C LEU A 11 -0.34 8.14 -10.06
N VAL A 12 -0.05 6.84 -10.17
CA VAL A 12 -0.45 5.85 -9.16
C VAL A 12 0.24 6.13 -7.83
N GLN A 13 1.54 6.47 -7.82
CA GLN A 13 2.22 6.85 -6.57
C GLN A 13 1.61 8.12 -5.95
N GLY A 14 1.29 9.13 -6.75
CA GLY A 14 0.63 10.34 -6.29
C GLY A 14 -0.76 10.05 -5.67
N ALA A 15 -1.54 9.18 -6.30
CA ALA A 15 -2.83 8.74 -5.76
C ALA A 15 -2.66 7.98 -4.42
N MET A 16 -1.63 7.15 -4.30
CA MET A 16 -1.29 6.43 -3.08
C MET A 16 -0.87 7.36 -1.93
N VAL A 17 -0.06 8.39 -2.23
CA VAL A 17 0.25 9.43 -1.24
C VAL A 17 -1.03 10.15 -0.80
N ALA A 18 -1.93 10.49 -1.73
CA ALA A 18 -3.21 11.11 -1.37
C ALA A 18 -4.10 10.19 -0.50
N THR A 19 -4.10 8.89 -0.76
CA THR A 19 -4.77 7.89 0.08
C THR A 19 -4.19 7.88 1.50
N ALA A 20 -2.87 7.99 1.66
CA ALA A 20 -2.23 8.05 2.98
C ALA A 20 -2.70 9.26 3.81
N PHE A 21 -2.88 10.42 3.17
CA PHE A 21 -3.51 11.57 3.82
C PHE A 21 -4.94 11.23 4.24
N TRP A 22 -5.73 10.58 3.39
CA TRP A 22 -7.10 10.22 3.77
C TRP A 22 -7.13 9.23 4.95
N GLU A 23 -6.33 8.17 4.90
CA GLU A 23 -6.21 7.19 5.97
C GLU A 23 -5.80 7.85 7.29
N ALA A 24 -4.75 8.66 7.27
CA ALA A 24 -4.22 9.30 8.47
C ALA A 24 -5.28 10.14 9.21
N TYR A 25 -6.11 10.87 8.48
CA TYR A 25 -7.15 11.73 9.06
C TYR A 25 -8.36 10.94 9.57
N ILE A 26 -8.69 9.81 8.96
CA ILE A 26 -9.77 8.93 9.43
C ILE A 26 -9.32 8.11 10.64
N GLU A 27 -8.11 7.56 10.61
CA GLU A 27 -7.62 6.65 11.64
C GLU A 27 -7.12 7.37 12.90
N GLY A 28 -6.54 8.56 12.73
CA GLY A 28 -6.03 9.36 13.84
C GLY A 28 -4.92 8.65 14.63
N PRO A 29 -4.93 8.70 15.97
CA PRO A 29 -3.79 8.27 16.80
C PRO A 29 -3.74 6.75 17.05
N GLU A 30 -4.79 6.02 16.71
CA GLU A 30 -4.88 4.59 17.01
C GLU A 30 -4.34 3.70 15.88
N GLY A 31 -4.39 4.21 14.64
CA GLY A 31 -3.98 3.48 13.44
C GLY A 31 -4.83 2.24 13.13
N TRP A 32 -4.56 1.66 11.95
CA TRP A 32 -4.98 0.32 11.56
C TRP A 32 -6.50 0.07 11.70
N ALA A 33 -7.29 1.07 11.34
CA ALA A 33 -8.74 1.07 11.42
C ALA A 33 -9.32 0.60 12.77
N LYS A 34 -8.59 0.83 13.89
CA LYS A 34 -8.96 0.30 15.22
C LYS A 34 -10.40 0.63 15.61
N ASN A 35 -10.83 1.88 15.37
CA ASN A 35 -12.13 2.42 15.74
C ASN A 35 -13.16 2.43 14.61
N GLN A 36 -12.81 1.90 13.44
CA GLN A 36 -13.73 1.90 12.30
C GLN A 36 -14.72 0.74 12.37
N VAL A 37 -15.88 0.94 11.73
CA VAL A 37 -16.96 -0.07 11.65
C VAL A 37 -16.64 -1.16 10.62
N GLY A 38 -17.29 -2.31 10.79
CA GLY A 38 -17.17 -3.44 9.87
C GLY A 38 -16.57 -4.68 10.51
N TRP A 39 -16.41 -5.73 9.71
CA TRP A 39 -15.87 -7.00 10.15
C TRP A 39 -14.36 -6.91 10.42
N LYS A 40 -13.88 -7.77 11.33
CA LYS A 40 -12.47 -7.94 11.68
C LYS A 40 -12.14 -9.42 11.70
N ILE A 41 -11.20 -9.85 10.87
CA ILE A 41 -10.74 -11.23 10.75
C ILE A 41 -9.38 -11.34 11.44
N LYS A 42 -9.31 -12.11 12.52
CA LYS A 42 -8.05 -12.35 13.25
C LYS A 42 -7.29 -13.51 12.61
N MET A 43 -6.02 -13.29 12.29
CA MET A 43 -5.09 -14.25 11.71
C MET A 43 -3.82 -14.28 12.57
N GLY A 44 -3.85 -15.05 13.66
CA GLY A 44 -2.79 -15.04 14.67
C GLY A 44 -2.68 -13.67 15.36
N SER A 45 -1.51 -13.06 15.30
CA SER A 45 -1.25 -11.71 15.85
C SER A 45 -1.75 -10.57 14.96
N PHE A 46 -2.14 -10.87 13.71
CA PHE A 46 -2.59 -9.88 12.74
C PHE A 46 -4.12 -9.82 12.70
N THR A 47 -4.68 -8.62 12.56
CA THR A 47 -6.13 -8.45 12.35
C THR A 47 -6.38 -7.73 11.05
N TYR A 48 -7.06 -8.40 10.13
CA TYR A 48 -7.48 -7.81 8.86
C TYR A 48 -8.88 -7.23 8.99
N THR A 49 -9.08 -6.00 8.51
CA THR A 49 -10.36 -5.28 8.70
C THR A 49 -11.11 -5.12 7.40
N ALA A 50 -12.43 -4.96 7.48
CA ALA A 50 -13.27 -4.60 6.34
C ALA A 50 -12.74 -3.39 5.57
N TYR A 51 -12.28 -2.36 6.29
CA TYR A 51 -11.68 -1.17 5.72
C TYR A 51 -10.57 -1.47 4.71
N HIS A 52 -9.49 -2.10 5.18
CA HIS A 52 -8.37 -2.50 4.34
C HIS A 52 -8.79 -3.40 3.17
N PHE A 53 -9.77 -4.29 3.35
CA PHE A 53 -10.28 -5.10 2.24
C PHE A 53 -10.95 -4.25 1.15
N TRP A 54 -11.92 -3.41 1.53
CA TRP A 54 -12.64 -2.58 0.58
C TRP A 54 -11.72 -1.56 -0.10
N LEU A 55 -10.71 -1.04 0.60
CA LEU A 55 -9.76 -0.11 0.02
C LEU A 55 -8.79 -0.81 -0.95
N TYR A 56 -8.05 -1.82 -0.48
CA TYR A 56 -6.93 -2.41 -1.22
C TYR A 56 -7.33 -3.53 -2.20
N TRP A 57 -8.44 -4.24 -1.96
CA TRP A 57 -8.84 -5.35 -2.84
C TRP A 57 -10.03 -5.03 -3.73
N VAL A 58 -10.72 -3.92 -3.47
CA VAL A 58 -11.90 -3.53 -4.25
C VAL A 58 -11.71 -2.16 -4.87
N MET A 59 -11.66 -1.09 -4.07
CA MET A 59 -11.67 0.28 -4.57
C MET A 59 -10.45 0.60 -5.45
N ILE A 60 -9.23 0.42 -4.93
CA ILE A 60 -8.02 0.75 -5.69
C ILE A 60 -7.91 -0.12 -6.96
N PRO A 61 -8.06 -1.46 -6.91
CA PRO A 61 -8.04 -2.27 -8.12
C PRO A 61 -9.09 -1.86 -9.16
N LEU A 62 -10.31 -1.51 -8.75
CA LEU A 62 -11.35 -1.04 -9.67
C LEU A 62 -10.97 0.29 -10.33
N LEU A 63 -10.42 1.25 -9.56
CA LEU A 63 -9.95 2.53 -10.10
C LEU A 63 -8.78 2.33 -11.08
N LEU A 64 -7.83 1.46 -10.75
CA LEU A 64 -6.72 1.11 -11.64
C LEU A 64 -7.19 0.34 -12.88
N ALA A 65 -8.34 -0.33 -12.83
CA ALA A 65 -8.90 -1.06 -13.96
C ALA A 65 -9.69 -0.17 -14.94
N ILE A 66 -9.99 1.08 -14.59
CA ILE A 66 -10.73 2.02 -15.46
C ILE A 66 -10.14 2.10 -16.88
N PRO A 67 -8.81 2.23 -17.09
CA PRO A 67 -8.24 2.28 -18.43
C PRO A 67 -8.63 1.07 -19.28
N PHE A 68 -8.66 -0.14 -18.73
CA PHE A 68 -9.02 -1.35 -19.48
C PHE A 68 -10.46 -1.37 -19.97
N ALA A 69 -11.37 -0.71 -19.25
CA ALA A 69 -12.76 -0.54 -19.69
C ALA A 69 -12.88 0.44 -20.87
N LEU A 70 -11.92 1.36 -21.02
CA LEU A 70 -11.93 2.41 -22.05
C LEU A 70 -11.15 2.03 -23.31
N ILE A 71 -9.97 1.44 -23.15
CA ILE A 71 -9.04 1.15 -24.25
C ILE A 71 -8.91 -0.35 -24.57
N GLY A 72 -9.57 -1.21 -23.79
CA GLY A 72 -9.43 -2.66 -23.88
C GLY A 72 -8.25 -3.20 -23.06
N TRP A 73 -8.08 -4.52 -23.09
CA TRP A 73 -7.01 -5.20 -22.35
C TRP A 73 -5.65 -4.93 -22.99
N ASP A 74 -4.70 -4.47 -22.16
CA ASP A 74 -3.30 -4.32 -22.51
C ASP A 74 -2.46 -5.01 -21.42
N THR A 75 -1.80 -6.10 -21.79
CA THR A 75 -1.01 -6.92 -20.85
C THR A 75 0.18 -6.14 -20.29
N HIS A 76 0.79 -5.25 -21.07
CA HIS A 76 1.92 -4.46 -20.60
C HIS A 76 1.46 -3.42 -19.57
N LEU A 77 0.40 -2.67 -19.86
CA LEU A 77 -0.22 -1.73 -18.93
C LEU A 77 -0.70 -2.42 -17.66
N PHE A 78 -1.27 -3.62 -17.76
CA PHE A 78 -1.62 -4.44 -16.60
C PHE A 78 -0.43 -4.65 -15.67
N TRP A 79 0.70 -5.09 -16.20
CA TRP A 79 1.89 -5.29 -15.38
C TRP A 79 2.50 -3.99 -14.85
N VAL A 80 2.42 -2.89 -15.61
CA VAL A 80 2.81 -1.54 -15.12
C VAL A 80 1.94 -1.14 -13.93
N LEU A 81 0.63 -1.35 -13.99
CA LEU A 81 -0.30 -1.02 -12.90
C LEU A 81 -0.13 -1.94 -11.69
N VAL A 82 0.10 -3.24 -11.89
CA VAL A 82 0.42 -4.17 -10.79
C VAL A 82 1.73 -3.77 -10.11
N PHE A 83 2.77 -3.46 -10.88
CA PHE A 83 4.05 -2.96 -10.36
C PHE A 83 3.86 -1.67 -9.56
N ALA A 84 3.14 -0.70 -10.12
CA ALA A 84 2.86 0.57 -9.48
C ALA A 84 2.03 0.41 -8.20
N TYR A 85 1.06 -0.51 -8.20
CA TYR A 85 0.22 -0.83 -7.05
C TYR A 85 1.01 -1.48 -5.91
N LEU A 86 1.87 -2.46 -6.21
CA LEU A 86 2.69 -3.13 -5.20
C LEU A 86 3.61 -2.16 -4.46
N LEU A 87 4.33 -1.29 -5.19
CA LEU A 87 5.13 -0.24 -4.58
C LEU A 87 4.27 0.84 -3.93
N GLY A 88 3.17 1.20 -4.58
CA GLY A 88 2.22 2.21 -4.14
C GLY A 88 1.63 1.94 -2.77
N THR A 89 1.22 0.70 -2.50
CA THR A 89 0.71 0.32 -1.17
C THR A 89 1.78 0.33 -0.07
N THR A 90 3.06 0.20 -0.41
CA THR A 90 4.16 0.42 0.54
C THR A 90 4.44 1.91 0.76
N VAL A 91 4.37 2.71 -0.32
CA VAL A 91 4.51 4.17 -0.23
C VAL A 91 3.39 4.78 0.60
N GLU A 92 2.15 4.36 0.35
CA GLU A 92 0.96 4.79 1.08
C GLU A 92 1.13 4.56 2.59
N ASP A 93 1.37 3.31 3.00
CA ASP A 93 1.46 2.92 4.41
C ASP A 93 2.64 3.63 5.11
N PHE A 94 3.77 3.81 4.41
CA PHE A 94 4.90 4.58 4.95
C PHE A 94 4.54 6.07 5.10
N MET A 95 3.89 6.64 4.08
CA MET A 95 3.48 8.03 4.08
C MET A 95 2.44 8.33 5.15
N TRP A 96 1.61 7.36 5.55
CA TRP A 96 0.72 7.50 6.69
C TRP A 96 1.48 8.00 7.94
N PHE A 97 2.64 7.41 8.25
CA PHE A 97 3.48 7.83 9.38
C PHE A 97 4.16 9.19 9.19
N VAL A 98 4.32 9.63 7.94
CA VAL A 98 4.91 10.93 7.60
C VAL A 98 3.87 12.04 7.69
N VAL A 99 2.64 11.78 7.26
CA VAL A 99 1.59 12.80 7.10
C VAL A 99 0.58 12.84 8.25
N ASN A 100 0.55 11.82 9.12
CA ASN A 100 -0.40 11.77 10.22
C ASN A 100 -0.09 12.84 11.28
N PRO A 101 -1.02 13.79 11.53
CA PRO A 101 -0.77 14.91 12.44
C PRO A 101 -0.71 14.52 13.92
N VAL A 102 -1.24 13.34 14.27
CA VAL A 102 -1.38 12.87 15.66
C VAL A 102 -0.64 11.57 15.93
N TYR A 103 0.05 11.02 14.93
CA TYR A 103 0.87 9.83 15.04
C TYR A 103 2.27 10.09 14.46
N PRO A 104 3.26 10.45 15.31
CA PRO A 104 4.56 10.88 14.81
C PRO A 104 5.36 9.73 14.20
N PHE A 105 6.15 10.03 13.17
CA PHE A 105 7.06 9.10 12.50
C PHE A 105 8.00 8.35 13.47
N SER A 106 8.37 8.95 14.61
CA SER A 106 9.19 8.28 15.63
C SER A 106 8.56 7.02 16.22
N LYS A 107 7.25 6.82 16.05
CA LYS A 107 6.53 5.60 16.45
C LYS A 107 6.55 4.50 15.38
N PHE A 108 7.13 4.74 14.20
CA PHE A 108 7.31 3.73 13.15
C PHE A 108 8.39 2.72 13.54
N ASN A 109 8.00 1.79 14.42
CA ASN A 109 8.81 0.70 14.95
C ASN A 109 7.89 -0.37 15.55
N ALA A 110 8.46 -1.53 15.89
CA ALA A 110 7.71 -2.68 16.39
C ALA A 110 6.92 -2.41 17.68
N GLN A 111 7.38 -1.46 18.51
CA GLN A 111 6.69 -1.10 19.75
C GLN A 111 5.53 -0.13 19.51
N GLY A 112 5.71 0.85 18.63
CA GLY A 112 4.66 1.82 18.32
C GLY A 112 3.53 1.23 17.47
N THR A 113 3.87 0.31 16.57
CA THR A 113 2.95 -0.22 15.55
C THR A 113 2.80 -1.74 15.65
N PRO A 114 2.15 -2.23 16.73
CA PRO A 114 2.02 -3.66 16.98
C PRO A 114 1.14 -4.40 15.96
N TRP A 115 0.42 -3.66 15.11
CA TRP A 115 -0.38 -4.22 14.02
C TRP A 115 0.44 -4.68 12.81
N HIS A 116 1.69 -4.21 12.67
CA HIS A 116 2.62 -4.75 11.68
C HIS A 116 3.37 -5.96 12.25
N GLN A 117 3.65 -6.92 11.38
CA GLN A 117 4.66 -7.94 11.64
C GLN A 117 6.00 -7.37 11.20
N TRP A 118 7.01 -7.44 12.07
CA TRP A 118 8.31 -6.79 11.86
C TRP A 118 9.43 -7.82 11.67
N VAL A 119 10.34 -7.55 10.73
CA VAL A 119 11.65 -8.20 10.66
C VAL A 119 12.67 -7.22 11.21
N SER A 120 13.54 -7.69 12.12
CA SER A 120 14.62 -6.90 12.70
C SER A 120 15.97 -7.40 12.20
N VAL A 121 16.76 -6.52 11.58
CA VAL A 121 18.15 -6.76 11.19
C VAL A 121 19.02 -5.75 11.92
N GLY A 122 19.61 -6.15 13.04
CA GLY A 122 20.31 -5.23 13.94
C GLY A 122 19.36 -4.16 14.50
N LYS A 123 19.64 -2.89 14.22
CA LYS A 123 18.79 -1.76 14.63
C LYS A 123 17.68 -1.44 13.62
N LEU A 124 17.73 -2.01 12.42
CA LEU A 124 16.77 -1.75 11.37
C LEU A 124 15.55 -2.66 11.57
N GLN A 125 14.37 -2.05 11.67
CA GLN A 125 13.10 -2.75 11.74
C GLN A 125 12.33 -2.42 10.46
N ILE A 126 11.84 -3.45 9.75
CA ILE A 126 11.07 -3.29 8.51
C ILE A 126 9.79 -4.14 8.62
N PRO A 127 8.61 -3.60 8.26
CA PRO A 127 7.40 -4.41 8.18
C PRO A 127 7.56 -5.55 7.16
N VAL A 128 7.19 -6.77 7.53
CA VAL A 128 7.25 -7.97 6.68
C VAL A 128 6.53 -7.72 5.35
N PHE A 129 5.35 -7.09 5.39
CA PHE A 129 4.57 -6.81 4.18
C PHE A 129 5.26 -5.83 3.22
N TYR A 130 6.14 -4.94 3.70
CA TYR A 130 6.92 -4.08 2.81
C TYR A 130 7.92 -4.91 2.01
N ILE A 131 8.60 -5.84 2.69
CA ILE A 131 9.55 -6.75 2.04
C ILE A 131 8.82 -7.59 0.99
N VAL A 132 7.67 -8.19 1.34
CA VAL A 132 6.88 -9.00 0.41
C VAL A 132 6.43 -8.19 -0.81
N ARG A 133 5.91 -6.98 -0.62
CA ARG A 133 5.45 -6.09 -1.71
C ARG A 133 6.60 -5.65 -2.60
N ILE A 134 7.74 -5.26 -2.03
CA ILE A 134 8.94 -4.85 -2.78
C ILE A 134 9.51 -6.02 -3.58
N ILE A 135 9.65 -7.21 -2.98
CA ILE A 135 10.09 -8.41 -3.69
C ILE A 135 9.11 -8.74 -4.83
N GLY A 136 7.81 -8.70 -4.57
CA GLY A 136 6.78 -8.89 -5.60
C GLY A 136 6.92 -7.88 -6.75
N ALA A 137 7.14 -6.61 -6.44
CA ALA A 137 7.36 -5.57 -7.45
C ALA A 137 8.62 -5.82 -8.27
N LEU A 138 9.72 -6.25 -7.65
CA LEU A 138 10.96 -6.61 -8.36
C LEU A 138 10.77 -7.82 -9.29
N ILE A 139 10.03 -8.84 -8.84
CA ILE A 139 9.66 -9.99 -9.67
C ILE A 139 8.83 -9.52 -10.87
N VAL A 140 7.80 -8.70 -10.64
CA VAL A 140 6.96 -8.18 -11.74
C VAL A 140 7.80 -7.39 -12.73
N TYR A 141 8.66 -6.49 -12.24
CA TYR A 141 9.54 -5.69 -13.08
C TYR A 141 10.45 -6.56 -13.93
N SER A 142 11.15 -7.50 -13.29
CA SER A 142 12.13 -8.37 -13.95
C SER A 142 11.53 -9.37 -14.94
N MET A 143 10.32 -9.87 -14.69
CA MET A 143 9.69 -10.89 -15.52
C MET A 143 8.81 -10.32 -16.64
N PHE A 144 8.26 -9.12 -16.44
CA PHE A 144 7.23 -8.59 -17.35
C PHE A 144 7.48 -7.18 -17.89
N LEU A 145 8.42 -6.40 -17.32
CA LEU A 145 8.59 -4.97 -17.66
C LEU A 145 10.00 -4.56 -18.13
N ILE A 146 10.94 -5.51 -18.18
CA ILE A 146 12.26 -5.35 -18.82
C ILE A 146 12.08 -5.15 -20.32
#